data_AF-A0A6B9Z634-F1
#
_entry.id   AF-A0A6B9Z634-F1
#
_cell.length_a   1.000
_cell.length_b   1.000
_cell.length_c   1.000
_cell.angle_alpha   90.00
_cell.angle_beta   90.00
_cell.angle_gamma   90.00
#
_symmetry.space_group_name_H-M   'P 1'
#
loop_
_entity.id
_entity.type
_entity.pdbx_description
1 polymer ?
#
loop_
_entity_poly.entity_id
_entity_poly.type
_entity_poly.pdbx_seq_one_letter_code
_entity_poly.pdbx_strand_id
1 'polypeptide(L)'
;MENLKWAAFKQQLQANPNLALQFQYAQDQWVDASYHITEIKQAPITSVDCGGVMNKWTEVIVQLYEPQAQQDRAMPVSKALSIIQVVEKVLPLEAEGIVKIEFGNSQYDTRQMLPRSITADGDNLVVDLRPDTVQCKAIERGGSCGTDDKGEECCTPAVQIKPVVQFKNLTDNTTCCTPGGGCC
;
A
#
# COMPACT_ATOMS: atom_id res chain seq x y z
N MET A 1 8.91 -1.38 11.50
CA MET A 1 7.86 -2.29 12.02
C MET A 1 7.20 -2.93 10.81
N GLU A 2 7.17 -4.27 10.78
CA GLU A 2 6.53 -5.00 9.69
C GLU A 2 5.00 -4.85 9.73
N ASN A 3 4.35 -4.84 8.57
CA ASN A 3 2.91 -4.73 8.48
C ASN A 3 2.25 -6.07 8.85
N LEU A 4 1.19 -6.02 9.66
CA LEU A 4 0.48 -7.22 10.10
C LEU A 4 -0.16 -7.96 8.92
N LYS A 5 0.08 -9.27 8.84
CA LYS A 5 -0.48 -10.16 7.81
C LYS A 5 -1.84 -10.71 8.21
N TRP A 6 -2.69 -11.01 7.22
CA TRP A 6 -4.05 -11.50 7.42
C TRP A 6 -4.10 -12.78 8.25
N ALA A 7 -3.22 -13.75 7.98
CA ALA A 7 -3.16 -14.97 8.77
C ALA A 7 -2.83 -14.70 10.25
N ALA A 8 -1.84 -13.84 10.51
CA ALA A 8 -1.44 -13.46 11.86
C ALA A 8 -2.54 -12.68 12.59
N PHE A 9 -3.24 -11.78 11.90
CA PHE A 9 -4.41 -11.08 12.45
C PHE A 9 -5.50 -12.05 12.88
N LYS A 10 -5.88 -13.01 12.02
CA LYS A 10 -6.87 -14.04 12.36
C LYS A 10 -6.43 -14.89 13.55
N GLN A 11 -5.15 -15.23 13.65
CA GLN A 11 -4.62 -15.99 14.78
C GLN A 11 -4.78 -15.23 16.11
N GLN A 12 -4.49 -13.93 16.13
CA GLN A 12 -4.68 -13.08 17.32
C GLN A 12 -6.15 -13.02 17.75
N LEU A 13 -7.08 -12.95 16.79
CA LEU A 13 -8.51 -13.01 17.07
C LEU A 13 -8.94 -14.40 17.60
N GLN A 14 -8.47 -15.47 16.97
CA GLN A 14 -8.79 -16.85 17.38
C GLN A 14 -8.29 -17.19 18.78
N ALA A 15 -7.20 -16.57 19.23
CA ALA A 15 -6.69 -16.74 20.59
C ALA A 15 -7.57 -16.08 21.67
N ASN A 16 -8.44 -15.13 21.29
CA ASN A 16 -9.18 -14.27 22.21
C ASN A 16 -10.70 -14.18 21.90
N PRO A 17 -11.41 -15.31 21.65
CA PRO A 17 -12.75 -15.28 21.04
C PRO A 17 -13.85 -14.66 21.93
N ASN A 18 -13.63 -14.60 23.24
CA ASN A 18 -14.62 -14.16 24.24
C ASN A 18 -14.44 -12.69 24.65
N LEU A 19 -13.35 -12.04 24.27
CA LEU A 19 -13.13 -10.63 24.55
C LEU A 19 -13.97 -9.76 23.61
N ALA A 20 -14.33 -8.55 24.06
CA ALA A 20 -14.94 -7.55 23.19
C ALA A 20 -13.87 -6.95 22.27
N LEU A 21 -14.11 -6.94 20.97
CA LEU A 21 -13.16 -6.40 20.00
C LEU A 21 -13.30 -4.88 19.98
N GLN A 22 -12.25 -4.16 20.35
CA GLN A 22 -12.29 -2.70 20.44
C GLN A 22 -11.16 -2.09 19.61
N PHE A 23 -11.44 -0.97 18.96
CA PHE A 23 -10.48 -0.27 18.10
C PHE A 23 -10.17 1.13 18.65
N GLN A 24 -8.89 1.44 18.79
CA GLN A 24 -8.39 2.77 19.12
C GLN A 24 -7.79 3.39 17.86
N TYR A 25 -8.33 4.51 17.36
CA TYR A 25 -7.88 5.12 16.09
C TYR A 25 -6.95 6.33 16.26
N ALA A 26 -6.88 6.88 17.47
CA ALA A 26 -5.92 7.90 17.86
C ALA A 26 -5.77 7.90 19.39
N GLN A 27 -4.84 8.70 19.91
CA GLN A 27 -4.63 8.78 21.36
C GLN A 27 -5.94 9.11 22.08
N ASP A 28 -6.37 8.20 22.95
CA ASP A 28 -7.62 8.28 23.72
C ASP A 28 -8.90 8.42 22.87
N GLN A 29 -8.84 8.10 21.58
CA GLN A 29 -9.99 8.11 20.67
C GLN A 29 -10.31 6.71 20.17
N TRP A 30 -11.57 6.34 20.31
CA TRP A 30 -12.06 4.97 20.14
C TRP A 30 -13.20 4.93 19.13
N VAL A 31 -13.23 3.87 18.33
CA VAL A 31 -14.42 3.53 17.54
C VAL A 31 -15.55 3.23 18.52
N ASP A 32 -16.74 3.79 18.30
CA ASP A 32 -17.91 3.58 19.15
C ASP A 32 -18.23 2.08 19.26
N ALA A 33 -18.60 1.63 20.46
CA ALA A 33 -18.90 0.23 20.74
C ALA A 33 -20.01 -0.34 19.84
N SER A 34 -20.90 0.49 19.30
CA SER A 34 -21.93 0.09 18.34
C SER A 34 -21.41 -0.26 16.95
N TYR A 35 -20.11 -0.21 16.66
CA TYR A 35 -19.65 -0.38 15.29
C TYR A 35 -20.06 -1.73 14.69
N HIS A 36 -20.21 -1.74 13.36
CA HIS A 36 -20.44 -2.92 12.55
C HIS A 36 -19.26 -3.15 11.62
N ILE A 37 -18.89 -4.41 11.40
CA ILE A 37 -18.06 -4.79 10.25
C ILE A 37 -19.00 -4.94 9.06
N THR A 38 -18.92 -4.04 8.10
CA THR A 38 -19.85 -3.98 6.95
C THR A 38 -19.28 -4.62 5.70
N GLU A 39 -17.96 -4.60 5.54
CA GLU A 39 -17.29 -5.09 4.34
C GLU A 39 -15.88 -5.61 4.68
N ILE A 40 -15.44 -6.65 3.99
CA ILE A 40 -14.03 -7.07 3.96
C ILE A 40 -13.61 -7.14 2.49
N LYS A 41 -12.67 -6.28 2.11
CA LYS A 41 -12.17 -6.14 0.74
C LYS A 41 -10.81 -6.81 0.60
N GLN A 42 -10.53 -7.32 -0.59
CA GLN A 42 -9.19 -7.70 -1.00
C GLN A 42 -8.76 -6.84 -2.18
N ALA A 43 -7.65 -6.12 -2.04
CA ALA A 43 -7.11 -5.23 -3.06
C ALA A 43 -5.71 -5.69 -3.48
N PRO A 44 -5.55 -6.32 -4.66
CA PRO A 44 -4.23 -6.58 -5.22
C PRO A 44 -3.65 -5.26 -5.76
N ILE A 45 -2.50 -4.86 -5.23
CA ILE A 45 -1.79 -3.65 -5.64
C ILE A 45 -0.62 -4.02 -6.54
N THR A 46 -0.51 -3.33 -7.67
CA THR A 46 0.70 -3.29 -8.50
C THR A 46 1.13 -1.84 -8.60
N SER A 47 2.37 -1.55 -8.21
CA SER A 47 2.91 -0.19 -8.25
C SER A 47 4.30 -0.18 -8.88
N VAL A 48 4.73 0.98 -9.35
CA VAL A 48 6.11 1.25 -9.75
C VAL A 48 6.58 2.44 -8.94
N ASP A 49 7.74 2.32 -8.28
CA ASP A 49 8.33 3.46 -7.57
C ASP A 49 9.14 4.36 -8.52
N CYS A 50 9.58 5.54 -8.05
CA CYS A 50 10.29 6.49 -8.94
C CYS A 50 11.62 5.93 -9.48
N GLY A 51 12.19 4.91 -8.82
CA GLY A 51 13.36 4.18 -9.32
C GLY A 51 13.06 3.15 -10.41
N GLY A 52 11.81 3.08 -10.89
CA GLY A 52 11.39 2.16 -11.96
C GLY A 52 11.18 0.73 -11.49
N VAL A 53 11.18 0.46 -10.18
CA VAL A 53 11.03 -0.90 -9.64
C VAL A 53 9.55 -1.22 -9.47
N MET A 54 9.12 -2.33 -10.09
CA MET A 54 7.77 -2.87 -9.91
C MET A 54 7.64 -3.53 -8.54
N ASN A 55 6.52 -3.26 -7.87
CA ASN A 55 6.15 -3.81 -6.57
C ASN A 55 4.75 -4.42 -6.68
N LYS A 56 4.52 -5.52 -5.94
CA LYS A 56 3.22 -6.17 -5.84
C LYS A 56 2.96 -6.61 -4.41
N TRP A 57 1.75 -6.38 -3.94
CA TRP A 57 1.26 -6.89 -2.65
C TRP A 57 -0.26 -6.95 -2.67
N THR A 58 -0.83 -7.63 -1.69
CA THR A 58 -2.28 -7.67 -1.48
C THR A 58 -2.61 -6.97 -0.17
N GLU A 59 -3.71 -6.22 -0.15
CA GLU A 59 -4.26 -5.62 1.06
C GLU A 59 -5.61 -6.27 1.38
N VAL A 60 -5.85 -6.58 2.65
CA VAL A 60 -7.14 -7.05 3.16
C VAL A 60 -7.69 -5.95 4.07
N ILE A 61 -8.77 -5.31 3.65
CA ILE A 61 -9.30 -4.10 4.28
C ILE A 61 -10.63 -4.44 4.96
N VAL A 62 -10.68 -4.33 6.28
CA VAL A 62 -11.90 -4.52 7.08
C VAL A 62 -12.54 -3.15 7.32
N GLN A 63 -13.78 -2.96 6.86
CA GLN A 63 -14.50 -1.71 7.00
C GLN A 63 -15.36 -1.71 8.27
N LEU A 64 -15.21 -0.65 9.07
CA LEU A 64 -16.02 -0.38 10.26
C LEU A 64 -17.00 0.76 9.98
N TYR A 65 -18.24 0.60 10.46
CA TYR A 65 -19.31 1.59 10.35
C TYR A 65 -19.94 1.83 11.71
N GLU A 66 -20.09 3.09 12.11
CA GLU A 66 -20.79 3.49 13.33
C GLU A 66 -22.25 3.88 13.01
N PRO A 67 -23.24 3.10 13.49
CA PRO A 67 -24.64 3.51 13.40
C PRO A 67 -24.96 4.61 14.43
N GLN A 68 -26.09 5.29 14.27
CA GLN A 68 -26.57 6.26 15.25
C GLN A 68 -27.01 5.63 16.58
N ALA A 69 -27.45 4.37 16.55
CA ALA A 69 -27.91 3.66 17.73
C ALA A 69 -26.71 3.24 18.60
N GLN A 70 -26.76 3.53 19.89
CA GLN A 70 -25.69 3.22 20.83
C GLN A 70 -25.86 1.84 21.49
N GLN A 71 -24.74 1.20 21.77
CA GLN A 71 -24.59 -0.07 22.45
C GLN A 71 -23.51 0.10 23.50
N ASP A 72 -23.72 -0.51 24.67
CA ASP A 72 -22.78 -0.36 25.79
C ASP A 72 -21.49 -1.17 25.60
N ARG A 73 -21.49 -2.15 24.69
CA ARG A 73 -20.38 -3.09 24.51
C ARG A 73 -20.16 -3.46 23.05
N ALA A 74 -18.91 -3.41 22.64
CA ALA A 74 -18.49 -3.85 21.32
C ALA A 74 -18.74 -5.35 21.09
N MET A 75 -18.87 -5.73 19.82
CA MET A 75 -19.09 -7.12 19.47
C MET A 75 -17.95 -8.02 19.99
N PRO A 76 -18.24 -9.25 20.44
CA PRO A 76 -17.20 -10.18 20.82
C PRO A 76 -16.39 -10.60 19.60
N VAL A 77 -15.12 -10.94 19.80
CA VAL A 77 -14.20 -11.39 18.75
C VAL A 77 -14.77 -12.60 17.99
N SER A 78 -15.46 -13.52 18.67
CA SER A 78 -16.18 -14.64 18.05
C SER A 78 -17.20 -14.20 16.99
N LYS A 79 -17.88 -13.05 17.18
CA LYS A 79 -18.78 -12.49 16.18
C LYS A 79 -18.01 -11.99 14.95
N ALA A 80 -16.90 -11.28 15.14
CA ALA A 80 -16.03 -10.86 14.04
C ALA A 80 -15.48 -12.06 13.25
N LEU A 81 -15.04 -13.12 13.95
CA LEU A 81 -14.60 -14.38 13.34
C LEU A 81 -15.71 -15.04 12.50
N SER A 82 -16.96 -15.01 12.95
CA SER A 82 -18.08 -15.55 12.18
C SER A 82 -18.32 -14.78 10.86
N ILE A 83 -18.13 -13.45 10.87
CA ILE A 83 -18.22 -12.60 9.68
C ILE A 83 -17.10 -12.96 8.71
N ILE A 84 -15.86 -13.06 9.21
CA ILE A 84 -14.69 -13.48 8.42
C ILE A 84 -14.94 -14.84 7.77
N GLN A 85 -15.48 -15.82 8.50
CA GLN A 85 -15.81 -17.15 7.96
C GLN A 85 -16.86 -17.10 6.84
N VAL A 86 -17.86 -16.20 6.94
CA VAL A 86 -18.85 -16.03 5.87
C VAL A 86 -18.21 -15.43 4.63
N VAL A 87 -17.35 -14.41 4.80
CA VAL A 87 -16.63 -13.79 3.67
C VAL A 87 -15.72 -14.81 2.99
N GLU A 88 -14.90 -15.54 3.75
CA GLU A 88 -13.90 -16.47 3.20
C GLU A 88 -14.50 -17.68 2.46
N LYS A 89 -15.79 -17.98 2.67
CA LYS A 89 -16.53 -18.97 1.87
C LYS A 89 -16.76 -18.52 0.43
N VAL A 90 -16.84 -17.21 0.20
CA VAL A 90 -17.15 -16.61 -1.11
C VAL A 90 -15.89 -16.03 -1.74
N LEU A 91 -15.05 -15.36 -0.93
CA LEU A 91 -13.81 -14.73 -1.34
C LEU A 91 -12.66 -15.25 -0.46
N PRO A 92 -11.87 -16.22 -0.94
CA PRO A 92 -10.67 -16.66 -0.25
C PRO A 92 -9.69 -15.50 -0.11
N LEU A 93 -9.47 -15.04 1.12
CA LEU A 93 -8.58 -13.93 1.43
C LEU A 93 -7.12 -14.42 1.52
N GLU A 94 -6.21 -13.66 0.92
CA GLU A 94 -4.78 -13.94 0.84
C GLU A 94 -4.15 -13.90 2.24
N ALA A 95 -3.53 -15.00 2.65
CA ALA A 95 -2.95 -15.16 3.98
C ALA A 95 -1.84 -14.13 4.27
N GLU A 96 -1.06 -13.82 3.22
CA GLU A 96 0.04 -12.86 3.26
C GLU A 96 -0.38 -11.41 2.97
N GLY A 97 -1.69 -11.17 2.80
CA GLY A 97 -2.26 -9.85 2.62
C GLY A 97 -2.01 -8.95 3.83
N ILE A 98 -1.63 -7.70 3.58
CA ILE A 98 -1.47 -6.68 4.63
C ILE A 98 -2.85 -6.28 5.15
N VAL A 99 -3.05 -6.36 6.46
CA VAL A 99 -4.32 -5.98 7.08
C VAL A 99 -4.42 -4.46 7.21
N LYS A 100 -5.55 -3.92 6.80
CA LYS A 100 -5.95 -2.54 7.05
C LYS A 100 -7.34 -2.48 7.64
N ILE A 101 -7.57 -1.51 8.50
CA ILE A 101 -8.89 -1.18 9.03
C ILE A 101 -9.33 0.14 8.41
N GLU A 102 -10.45 0.14 7.70
CA GLU A 102 -11.06 1.34 7.14
C GLU A 102 -12.09 1.87 8.13
N PHE A 103 -11.90 3.12 8.54
CA PHE A 103 -12.78 3.77 9.51
C PHE A 103 -12.83 5.28 9.28
N GLY A 104 -14.00 5.85 9.51
CA GLY A 104 -14.28 7.29 9.53
C GLY A 104 -15.67 7.54 10.10
N ASN A 105 -15.89 8.76 10.60
CA ASN A 105 -17.18 9.22 11.11
C ASN A 105 -17.32 10.75 10.94
N SER A 106 -18.35 11.35 11.54
CA SER A 106 -18.61 12.79 11.41
C SER A 106 -17.48 13.72 11.89
N GLN A 107 -16.56 13.23 12.73
CA GLN A 107 -15.46 13.99 13.31
C GLN A 107 -14.08 13.50 12.81
N TYR A 108 -14.04 12.44 12.01
CA TYR A 108 -12.81 11.80 11.59
C TYR A 108 -12.92 11.31 10.15
N ASP A 109 -12.13 11.90 9.25
CA ASP A 109 -12.13 11.53 7.84
C ASP A 109 -11.87 10.04 7.63
N THR A 110 -12.67 9.44 6.75
CA THR A 110 -12.54 8.05 6.35
C THR A 110 -11.15 7.78 5.78
N ARG A 111 -10.44 6.86 6.41
CA ARG A 111 -9.10 6.44 5.99
C ARG A 111 -8.85 4.98 6.34
N GLN A 112 -7.84 4.42 5.69
CA GLN A 112 -7.37 3.07 5.99
C GLN A 112 -6.14 3.16 6.90
N MET A 113 -6.18 2.46 8.02
CA MET A 113 -5.16 2.47 9.06
C MET A 113 -4.59 1.08 9.28
N LEU A 114 -3.37 1.02 9.80
CA LEU A 114 -2.67 -0.22 10.09
C LEU A 114 -2.91 -0.63 11.56
N PRO A 115 -3.27 -1.90 11.82
CA PRO A 115 -3.18 -2.47 13.17
C PRO A 115 -1.71 -2.54 13.59
N ARG A 116 -1.30 -1.70 14.55
CA ARG A 116 0.09 -1.67 15.06
C ARG A 116 0.30 -2.58 16.25
N SER A 117 -0.70 -2.72 17.11
CA SER A 117 -0.69 -3.70 18.21
C SER A 117 -2.08 -4.26 18.44
N ILE A 118 -2.12 -5.50 18.94
CA ILE A 118 -3.33 -6.17 19.39
C ILE A 118 -3.05 -6.70 20.79
N THR A 119 -3.76 -6.19 21.79
CA THR A 119 -3.49 -6.47 23.21
C THR A 119 -4.78 -6.75 23.95
N ALA A 120 -4.77 -7.77 24.81
CA ALA A 120 -5.85 -7.99 25.75
C ALA A 120 -5.71 -6.98 26.92
N ASP A 121 -6.78 -6.23 27.18
CA ASP A 121 -6.88 -5.29 28.28
C ASP A 121 -8.24 -5.47 28.98
N GLY A 122 -8.22 -6.10 30.15
CA GLY A 122 -9.42 -6.54 30.86
C GLY A 122 -10.31 -7.43 29.99
N ASP A 123 -11.56 -7.00 29.78
CA ASP A 123 -12.55 -7.70 28.97
C ASP A 123 -12.50 -7.35 27.47
N ASN A 124 -11.52 -6.55 27.05
CA ASN A 124 -11.36 -6.06 25.68
C ASN A 124 -10.13 -6.66 25.01
N LEU A 125 -10.25 -6.96 23.72
CA LEU A 125 -9.13 -7.12 22.81
C LEU A 125 -8.99 -5.80 22.04
N VAL A 126 -8.00 -5.02 22.40
CA VAL A 126 -7.76 -3.69 21.83
C VAL A 126 -6.86 -3.79 20.61
N VAL A 127 -7.32 -3.27 19.49
CA VAL A 127 -6.55 -3.08 18.26
C VAL A 127 -6.17 -1.61 18.13
N ASP A 128 -4.89 -1.32 18.28
CA ASP A 128 -4.33 0.02 18.11
C ASP A 128 -4.13 0.30 16.61
N LEU A 129 -4.87 1.28 16.09
CA LEU A 129 -4.81 1.69 14.69
C LEU A 129 -3.97 2.94 14.55
N ARG A 130 -3.00 2.89 13.64
CA ARG A 130 -2.17 4.06 13.30
C ARG A 130 -2.19 4.33 11.80
N PRO A 131 -2.08 5.60 11.39
CA PRO A 131 -1.97 5.93 9.98
C PRO A 131 -0.74 5.24 9.37
N ASP A 132 -0.85 4.93 8.08
CA ASP A 132 0.30 4.61 7.28
C ASP A 132 1.09 5.89 6.96
N THR A 133 2.39 5.76 6.77
CA THR A 133 3.26 6.88 6.39
C THR A 133 3.82 6.61 5.01
N VAL A 134 3.76 7.61 4.13
CA VAL A 134 4.37 7.49 2.80
C VAL A 134 5.89 7.35 2.91
N GLN A 135 6.44 6.40 2.16
CA GLN A 135 7.87 6.08 2.19
C GLN A 135 8.42 6.04 0.77
N CYS A 136 9.64 6.57 0.59
CA CYS A 136 10.37 6.40 -0.65
C CYS A 136 11.08 5.05 -0.66
N LYS A 137 10.49 4.07 -1.36
CA LYS A 137 11.03 2.71 -1.48
C LYS A 137 12.43 2.64 -2.10
N ALA A 138 12.82 3.65 -2.89
CA ALA A 138 14.19 3.75 -3.42
C ALA A 138 15.21 3.97 -2.28
N ILE A 139 14.88 4.81 -1.30
CA ILE A 139 15.73 5.08 -0.13
C ILE A 139 15.87 3.82 0.72
N GLU A 140 14.79 3.06 0.93
CA GLU A 140 14.82 1.82 1.72
C GLU A 140 15.76 0.76 1.14
N ARG A 141 15.99 0.78 -0.18
CA ARG A 141 16.94 -0.11 -0.87
C ARG A 141 18.37 0.45 -0.92
N GLY A 142 18.65 1.52 -0.19
CA GLY A 142 19.95 2.19 -0.20
C GLY A 142 20.17 3.16 -1.36
N GLY A 143 19.11 3.51 -2.09
CA GLY A 143 19.15 4.58 -3.09
C GLY A 143 18.96 5.97 -2.47
N SER A 144 18.93 7.00 -3.31
CA SER A 144 18.57 8.37 -2.93
C SER A 144 17.17 8.72 -3.46
N CYS A 145 16.60 9.83 -3.02
CA CYS A 145 15.47 10.48 -3.68
C CYS A 145 15.80 11.97 -3.73
N GLY A 146 16.13 12.48 -4.92
CA GLY A 146 16.77 13.78 -5.09
C GLY A 146 18.26 13.67 -5.40
N THR A 147 18.96 14.80 -5.31
CA THR A 147 20.39 14.92 -5.58
C THR A 147 21.20 14.41 -4.39
N ASP A 148 22.13 13.48 -4.61
CA ASP A 148 23.05 13.03 -3.57
C ASP A 148 24.22 14.02 -3.35
N ASP A 149 25.08 13.74 -2.37
CA ASP A 149 26.26 14.56 -2.04
C ASP A 149 27.27 14.67 -3.21
N LYS A 150 27.12 13.85 -4.26
CA LYS A 150 27.93 13.84 -5.47
C LYS A 150 27.26 14.57 -6.65
N GLY A 151 26.06 15.11 -6.47
CA GLY A 151 25.32 15.77 -7.53
C GLY A 151 24.50 14.82 -8.41
N GLU A 152 24.41 13.52 -8.09
CA GLU A 152 23.65 12.54 -8.85
C GLU A 152 22.17 12.61 -8.47
N GLU A 153 21.30 12.90 -9.44
CA GLU A 153 19.84 12.93 -9.24
C GLU A 153 19.23 11.54 -9.38
N CYS A 154 18.63 11.03 -8.30
CA CYS A 154 17.80 9.84 -8.39
C CYS A 154 16.48 10.15 -9.12
N CYS A 155 15.99 9.18 -9.90
CA CYS A 155 14.73 9.25 -10.65
C CYS A 155 14.76 10.20 -11.87
N THR A 156 15.96 10.51 -12.41
CA THR A 156 16.08 11.04 -13.77
C THR A 156 15.75 9.93 -14.78
N PRO A 157 14.89 10.17 -15.78
CA PRO A 157 14.67 9.17 -16.82
C PRO A 157 16.02 8.85 -17.45
N ALA A 158 16.33 7.55 -17.58
CA ALA A 158 17.55 7.10 -18.25
C ALA A 158 17.72 7.92 -19.52
N VAL A 159 18.76 8.75 -19.58
CA VAL A 159 19.06 9.53 -20.77
C VAL A 159 19.16 8.50 -21.88
N GLN A 160 18.18 8.48 -22.78
CA GLN A 160 18.29 7.67 -23.99
C GLN A 160 19.60 8.12 -24.60
N ILE A 161 20.60 7.25 -24.60
CA ILE A 161 21.84 7.48 -25.32
C ILE A 161 21.38 7.62 -26.77
N LYS A 162 21.15 8.87 -27.21
CA LYS A 162 20.87 9.15 -28.61
C LYS A 162 22.05 8.50 -29.33
N PRO A 163 21.82 7.49 -30.19
CA PRO A 163 22.90 6.86 -30.90
C PRO A 163 23.68 7.97 -31.58
N VAL A 164 24.98 8.06 -31.30
CA VAL A 164 25.84 9.04 -31.94
C VAL A 164 25.83 8.69 -33.41
N VAL A 165 25.03 9.43 -34.18
CA VAL A 165 24.97 9.29 -35.62
C VAL A 165 26.29 9.85 -36.13
N GLN A 166 27.25 8.97 -36.44
CA GLN A 166 28.48 9.37 -37.11
C GLN A 166 28.11 9.82 -38.52
N PHE A 167 28.11 11.13 -38.75
CA PHE A 167 28.06 11.67 -40.09
C PHE A 167 29.40 11.38 -40.77
N LYS A 168 29.43 10.35 -41.63
CA LYS A 168 30.51 10.19 -42.61
C LYS A 168 30.37 11.33 -43.63
N ASN A 169 31.30 12.28 -43.60
CA ASN A 169 31.48 13.20 -44.71
C ASN A 169 32.02 12.39 -45.91
N LEU A 170 31.18 12.22 -46.93
CA LEU A 170 31.53 11.62 -48.21
C LEU A 170 32.09 12.68 -49.17
N THR A 171 33.10 13.42 -48.73
CA THR A 171 33.91 14.24 -49.64
C THR A 171 35.10 13.43 -50.11
N ASP A 172 34.84 12.47 -51.00
CA ASP A 172 35.87 11.95 -51.88
C ASP A 172 36.28 13.06 -52.85
N ASN A 173 37.50 13.55 -52.67
CA ASN A 173 38.19 14.37 -53.66
C ASN A 173 38.45 13.52 -54.90
N THR A 174 37.50 13.43 -55.83
CA THR A 174 37.81 13.13 -57.23
C THR A 174 36.64 13.46 -58.16
N THR A 175 36.98 14.18 -59.24
CA THR A 175 36.20 14.50 -60.44
C THR A 175 35.03 15.49 -60.28
N CYS A 176 35.40 16.77 -60.33
CA CYS A 176 34.51 17.89 -60.65
C CYS A 176 34.03 17.74 -62.10
N CYS A 177 32.72 17.58 -62.30
CA CYS A 177 32.11 17.67 -63.63
C CYS A 177 32.09 19.14 -64.06
N THR A 178 32.84 19.47 -65.12
CA THR A 178 32.73 20.76 -65.80
C THR A 178 31.52 20.80 -66.74
N PRO A 179 30.74 21.90 -66.77
CA PRO A 179 29.66 22.06 -67.74
C PRO A 179 30.19 21.96 -69.18
N GLY A 180 29.63 21.03 -69.96
CA GLY A 180 30.05 20.73 -71.35
C GLY A 180 30.87 19.45 -71.53
N GLY A 181 31.19 18.72 -70.47
CA GLY A 181 31.80 17.39 -70.55
C GLY A 181 30.78 16.34 -70.98
N GLY A 182 30.62 16.12 -72.28
CA GLY A 182 29.68 15.15 -72.84
C GLY A 182 29.97 13.71 -72.44
N CYS A 183 29.35 13.25 -71.35
CA CYS A 183 29.19 11.83 -71.06
C CYS A 183 27.74 11.44 -71.36
N CYS A 184 27.58 10.62 -72.39
CA CYS A 184 26.38 9.84 -72.69
C CYS A 184 26.21 8.68 -71.71
#